data_AF-R7HX11-F1
#
_entry.id   AF-R7HX11-F1
#
_cell.length_a   1.000
_cell.length_b   1.000
_cell.length_c   1.000
_cell.angle_alpha   90.00
_cell.angle_beta   90.00
_cell.angle_gamma   90.00
#
_symmetry.space_group_name_H-M   'P 1'
#
loop_
_entity.id
_entity.type
_entity.pdbx_description
1 polymer ?
#
loop_
_entity_poly.entity_id
_entity_poly.type
_entity_poly.pdbx_seq_one_letter_code
_entity_poly.pdbx_strand_id
1 'polypeptide(L)'
;MLGQAAHLGFTIAELLITLGIIGIVAVLLLPRAFDYIEEQQFDAARKVVLKNVGEAVRLVSLNTDIRSANDAEDFVENYLRKELKILKTCNNEKLRECGIETKENGIYTIAETHTTMPTTINDLATNMSKGTYIDPSAESYGFVLSNGYSANLFYNKNCISDNKDSAHYVQDMMCVNIIYDLNGLSSPNQVGKDIGFVTIFYPGIEMRAVSPIIYNNNTNGATFYTVSKLCANINSKLKGPDKEEAQAIYINNFALGGAVASYITTTSADLDYAWTMSASSGFLNKYEKNRGSWFRCVK
;
A
#
# COMPACT_ATOMS: atom_id res chain seq x y z
N MET A 1 14.81 21.13 -73.02
CA MET A 1 13.62 20.93 -72.18
C MET A 1 14.10 20.53 -70.79
N LEU A 2 14.26 21.49 -69.88
CA LEU A 2 14.47 21.22 -68.46
C LEU A 2 13.15 21.52 -67.74
N GLY A 3 12.44 20.48 -67.32
CA GLY A 3 11.29 20.61 -66.44
C GLY A 3 11.77 21.13 -65.10
N GLN A 4 11.38 22.34 -64.74
CA GLN A 4 11.53 22.83 -63.37
C GLN A 4 10.57 22.03 -62.48
N ALA A 5 11.13 21.23 -61.58
CA ALA A 5 10.37 20.68 -60.47
C ALA A 5 10.02 21.82 -59.52
N ALA A 6 8.75 22.22 -59.49
CA ALA A 6 8.26 23.19 -58.53
C ALA A 6 8.34 22.59 -57.12
N HIS A 7 9.25 23.10 -56.30
CA HIS A 7 9.26 22.81 -54.87
C HIS A 7 8.05 23.50 -54.24
N LEU A 8 6.99 22.74 -53.99
CA LEU A 8 5.86 23.16 -53.16
C LEU A 8 6.37 23.27 -51.71
N GLY A 9 6.69 24.50 -51.28
CA GLY A 9 6.95 24.80 -49.88
C GLY A 9 5.64 24.97 -49.11
N PHE A 10 5.60 24.51 -47.86
CA PHE A 10 4.46 24.72 -46.98
C PHE A 10 4.25 26.22 -46.75
N THR A 11 3.00 26.66 -46.80
CA THR A 11 2.63 28.04 -46.47
C THR A 11 2.79 28.28 -44.96
N ILE A 12 3.02 29.54 -44.57
CA ILE A 12 3.07 29.94 -43.15
C ILE A 12 1.76 29.56 -42.44
N ALA A 13 0.61 29.65 -43.13
CA ALA A 13 -0.68 29.25 -42.60
C ALA A 13 -0.75 27.75 -42.29
N GLU A 14 -0.27 26.88 -43.18
CA GLU A 14 -0.20 25.43 -42.95
C GLU A 14 0.72 25.09 -41.78
N LEU A 15 1.87 25.78 -41.66
CA LEU A 15 2.77 25.62 -40.51
C LEU A 15 2.12 26.05 -39.19
N LEU A 16 1.38 27.17 -39.18
CA LEU A 16 0.69 27.64 -37.98
C LEU A 16 -0.46 26.72 -37.56
N ILE A 17 -1.23 26.21 -38.53
CA ILE A 17 -2.31 25.25 -38.27
C ILE A 17 -1.74 23.94 -37.73
N THR A 18 -0.67 23.42 -38.32
CA THR A 18 -0.05 22.15 -37.86
C THR A 18 0.56 22.29 -36.47
N LEU A 19 1.29 23.38 -36.18
CA LEU A 19 1.80 23.67 -34.83
C LEU A 19 0.66 23.89 -33.83
N GLY A 20 -0.43 24.55 -34.22
CA GLY A 20 -1.61 24.73 -33.39
C GLY A 20 -2.28 23.40 -33.03
N ILE A 21 -2.46 22.51 -34.01
CA ILE A 21 -3.02 21.16 -33.79
C ILE A 21 -2.11 20.34 -32.86
N ILE A 22 -0.79 20.34 -33.11
CA ILE A 22 0.17 19.63 -32.25
C ILE A 22 0.13 20.18 -30.83
N GLY A 23 0.06 21.50 -30.65
CA GLY A 23 -0.05 22.14 -29.34
C GLY A 23 -1.29 21.69 -28.56
N ILE A 24 -2.47 21.70 -29.21
CA ILE A 24 -3.72 21.25 -28.58
C ILE A 24 -3.65 19.77 -28.22
N VAL A 25 -3.17 18.93 -29.14
CA VAL A 25 -3.06 17.48 -28.91
C VAL A 25 -2.08 17.18 -27.78
N ALA A 26 -0.93 17.85 -27.74
CA ALA A 26 0.06 17.67 -26.68
C ALA A 26 -0.51 18.03 -25.31
N VAL A 27 -1.22 19.15 -25.19
CA VAL A 27 -1.86 19.58 -23.92
C VAL A 27 -2.88 18.55 -23.43
N LEU A 28 -3.61 17.88 -24.33
CA LEU A 28 -4.59 16.85 -23.96
C LEU A 28 -3.97 15.48 -23.62
N LEU A 29 -2.83 15.14 -24.22
CA LEU A 29 -2.22 13.82 -24.09
C LEU A 29 -1.13 13.75 -23.02
N LEU A 30 -0.34 14.81 -22.84
CA LEU A 30 0.81 14.79 -21.92
C LEU A 30 0.42 14.46 -20.48
N PRO A 31 -0.62 15.06 -19.87
CA PRO A 31 -0.99 14.74 -18.49
C PRO A 31 -1.32 13.25 -18.30
N ARG A 32 -2.13 12.69 -19.20
CA ARG A 32 -2.52 11.26 -19.15
C ARG A 32 -1.34 10.32 -19.35
N ALA A 33 -0.39 10.69 -20.21
CA ALA A 33 0.81 9.90 -20.43
C ALA A 33 1.71 9.89 -19.20
N PHE A 34 1.88 11.03 -18.52
CA PHE A 34 2.63 11.10 -17.26
C PHE A 34 1.97 10.29 -16.16
N ASP A 35 0.65 10.44 -15.94
CA ASP A 35 -0.10 9.65 -14.96
C ASP A 35 0.07 8.14 -15.18
N TYR A 36 0.01 7.70 -16.44
CA TYR A 36 0.19 6.29 -16.80
C TYR A 36 1.62 5.77 -16.54
N ILE A 37 2.64 6.59 -16.84
CA ILE A 37 4.04 6.23 -16.58
C ILE A 37 4.29 6.14 -15.08
N GLU A 38 3.77 7.09 -14.30
CA GLU A 38 3.87 7.10 -12.83
C GLU A 38 3.20 5.87 -12.22
N GLU A 39 1.99 5.49 -12.66
CA GLU A 39 1.31 4.27 -12.18
C GLU A 39 2.18 3.03 -12.42
N GLN A 40 2.80 2.91 -13.60
CA GLN A 40 3.63 1.76 -13.95
C GLN A 40 4.95 1.74 -13.17
N GLN A 41 5.54 2.91 -12.91
CA GLN A 41 6.73 3.03 -12.07
C GLN A 41 6.41 2.65 -10.63
N PHE A 42 5.31 3.14 -10.08
CA PHE A 42 4.83 2.79 -8.75
C PHE A 42 4.58 1.30 -8.60
N ASP A 43 3.84 0.69 -9.53
CA ASP A 43 3.60 -0.75 -9.60
C ASP A 43 4.89 -1.58 -9.55
N ALA A 44 5.90 -1.16 -10.32
CA ALA A 44 7.19 -1.84 -10.40
C ALA A 44 7.98 -1.67 -9.11
N ALA A 45 8.07 -0.44 -8.60
CA ALA A 45 8.78 -0.12 -7.37
C ALA A 45 8.17 -0.83 -6.16
N ARG A 46 6.84 -0.82 -6.03
CA ARG A 46 6.07 -1.58 -5.02
C ARG A 46 6.49 -3.05 -4.99
N LYS A 47 6.51 -3.72 -6.15
CA LYS A 47 6.89 -5.14 -6.24
C LYS A 47 8.33 -5.38 -5.80
N VAL A 48 9.24 -4.45 -6.13
CA VAL A 48 10.63 -4.50 -5.69
C VAL A 48 10.72 -4.31 -4.18
N VAL A 49 10.02 -3.34 -3.61
CA VAL A 49 10.00 -3.09 -2.15
C VAL A 49 9.41 -4.30 -1.42
N LEU A 50 8.25 -4.80 -1.84
CA LEU A 50 7.63 -6.01 -1.27
C LEU A 50 8.59 -7.20 -1.29
N LYS A 51 9.26 -7.44 -2.41
CA LYS A 51 10.21 -8.54 -2.54
C LYS A 51 11.42 -8.36 -1.62
N ASN A 52 12.05 -7.19 -1.63
CA ASN A 52 13.29 -6.94 -0.88
C ASN A 52 13.04 -6.91 0.62
N VAL A 53 12.02 -6.17 1.07
CA VAL A 53 11.64 -6.09 2.49
C VAL A 53 11.10 -7.43 2.97
N GLY A 54 10.19 -8.04 2.21
CA GLY A 54 9.62 -9.33 2.57
C GLY A 54 10.70 -10.39 2.74
N GLU A 55 11.65 -10.48 1.81
CA GLU A 55 12.75 -11.43 1.92
C GLU A 55 13.68 -11.11 3.09
N ALA A 56 14.05 -9.84 3.30
CA ALA A 56 14.90 -9.46 4.43
C ALA A 56 14.26 -9.81 5.78
N VAL A 57 12.98 -9.49 5.97
CA VAL A 57 12.25 -9.83 7.19
C VAL A 57 12.04 -11.34 7.33
N ARG A 58 11.91 -12.07 6.21
CA ARG A 58 11.89 -13.54 6.22
C ARG A 58 13.21 -14.11 6.71
N LEU A 59 14.34 -13.58 6.26
CA LEU A 59 15.66 -13.99 6.72
C LEU A 59 15.85 -13.69 8.21
N VAL A 60 15.42 -12.50 8.66
CA VAL A 60 15.37 -12.18 10.10
C VAL A 60 14.57 -13.24 10.86
N SER A 61 13.39 -13.62 10.37
CA SER A 61 12.49 -14.60 11.01
C SER A 61 13.01 -16.05 11.01
N LEU A 62 13.93 -16.39 10.10
CA LEU A 62 14.53 -17.71 9.99
C LEU A 62 15.81 -17.83 10.82
N ASN A 63 16.61 -16.76 10.84
CA ASN A 63 17.87 -16.71 11.59
C ASN A 63 17.65 -16.38 13.07
N THR A 64 16.60 -15.62 13.35
CA THR A 64 16.18 -15.16 14.69
C THR A 64 14.65 -15.17 14.78
N ASP A 65 14.06 -15.14 15.97
CA ASP A 65 12.62 -14.89 16.04
C ASP A 65 12.35 -13.42 15.68
N ILE A 66 11.42 -13.14 14.75
CA ILE A 66 11.04 -11.78 14.35
C ILE A 66 10.63 -10.91 15.55
N ARG A 67 10.22 -11.54 16.65
CA ARG A 67 9.77 -10.94 17.91
C ARG A 67 10.91 -10.60 18.88
N SER A 68 12.15 -10.89 18.50
CA SER A 68 13.31 -10.78 19.41
C SER A 68 13.73 -9.33 19.68
N ALA A 69 13.31 -8.38 18.83
CA ALA A 69 13.60 -6.97 19.03
C ALA A 69 12.66 -6.34 20.06
N ASN A 70 13.16 -5.33 20.78
CA ASN A 70 12.42 -4.64 21.84
C ASN A 70 11.39 -3.63 21.32
N ASP A 71 11.73 -2.97 20.21
CA ASP A 71 10.96 -1.90 19.56
C ASP A 71 11.40 -1.77 18.08
N ALA A 72 10.85 -0.79 17.36
CA ALA A 72 11.13 -0.58 15.94
C ALA A 72 12.59 -0.15 15.66
N GLU A 73 13.21 0.62 16.57
CA GLU A 73 14.62 1.04 16.45
C GLU A 73 15.53 -0.17 16.55
N ASP A 74 15.37 -0.98 17.60
CA ASP A 74 16.13 -2.21 17.80
C ASP A 74 15.93 -3.19 16.63
N PHE A 75 14.69 -3.35 16.16
CA PHE A 75 14.40 -4.19 15.00
C PHE A 75 15.16 -3.74 13.75
N VAL A 76 15.14 -2.44 13.45
CA VAL A 76 15.82 -1.90 12.27
C VAL A 76 17.33 -2.01 12.40
N GLU A 77 17.91 -1.53 13.50
CA GLU A 77 19.36 -1.41 13.65
C GLU A 77 20.06 -2.76 13.87
N ASN A 78 19.47 -3.65 14.67
CA ASN A 78 20.12 -4.89 15.09
C ASN A 78 19.71 -6.13 14.30
N TYR A 79 18.58 -6.09 13.58
CA TYR A 79 18.07 -7.23 12.83
C TYR A 79 17.94 -6.92 11.34
N LEU A 80 17.10 -5.96 10.96
CA LEU A 80 16.80 -5.70 9.55
C LEU A 80 18.02 -5.21 8.77
N ARG A 81 18.86 -4.37 9.37
CA ARG A 81 20.07 -3.80 8.73
C ARG A 81 21.10 -4.86 8.32
N LYS A 82 21.05 -6.07 8.90
CA LYS A 82 21.91 -7.20 8.50
C LYS A 82 21.47 -7.82 7.18
N GLU A 83 20.16 -7.81 6.92
CA GLU A 83 19.54 -8.48 5.77
C GLU A 83 19.12 -7.49 4.66
N LEU A 84 19.02 -6.19 4.99
CA LEU A 84 18.59 -5.12 4.09
C LEU A 84 19.58 -3.96 4.10
N LYS A 85 19.95 -3.48 2.92
CA LYS A 85 20.86 -2.33 2.78
C LYS A 85 20.16 -1.02 3.13
N ILE A 86 20.45 -0.51 4.32
CA ILE A 86 19.93 0.75 4.85
C ILE A 86 21.04 1.82 4.84
N LEU A 87 20.77 2.94 4.17
CA LEU A 87 21.72 4.05 4.01
C LEU A 87 21.70 5.01 5.19
N LYS A 88 20.51 5.28 5.72
CA LYS A 88 20.26 6.24 6.81
C LYS A 88 19.09 5.75 7.65
N THR A 89 19.13 6.04 8.94
CA THR A 89 18.07 5.80 9.90
C THR A 89 17.68 7.09 10.62
N CYS A 90 16.44 7.18 11.09
CA CYS A 90 15.88 8.34 11.75
C CYS A 90 14.87 7.92 12.81
N ASN A 91 15.01 8.46 14.01
CA ASN A 91 14.07 8.26 15.10
C ASN A 91 12.71 8.93 14.78
N ASN A 92 11.69 8.58 15.55
CA ASN A 92 10.31 9.02 15.34
C ASN A 92 10.13 10.55 15.24
N GLU A 93 10.85 11.31 16.07
CA GLU A 93 10.79 12.77 16.07
C GLU A 93 11.47 13.42 14.84
N LYS A 94 12.28 12.64 14.10
CA LYS A 94 13.18 13.13 13.02
C LYS A 94 12.92 12.44 11.69
N LEU A 95 11.74 11.86 11.48
CA LEU A 95 11.40 11.12 10.25
C LEU A 95 11.62 11.93 8.96
N ARG A 96 11.42 13.26 8.99
CA ARG A 96 11.72 14.14 7.85
C ARG A 96 13.15 14.08 7.37
N GLU A 97 14.10 13.81 8.27
CA GLU A 97 15.51 13.68 7.89
C GLU A 97 15.76 12.43 7.02
N CYS A 98 14.86 11.45 7.05
CA CYS A 98 14.84 10.27 6.19
C CYS A 98 13.95 10.47 4.97
N GLY A 99 13.52 11.70 4.70
CA GLY A 99 12.69 12.00 3.54
C GLY A 99 11.23 11.56 3.69
N ILE A 100 10.71 11.49 4.92
CA ILE A 100 9.32 11.12 5.21
C ILE A 100 8.53 12.39 5.55
N GLU A 101 7.47 12.69 4.81
CA GLU A 101 6.67 13.90 5.06
C GLU A 101 5.77 13.71 6.30
N THR A 102 6.01 14.49 7.36
CA THR A 102 5.27 14.42 8.63
C THR A 102 4.49 15.69 8.97
N LYS A 103 4.45 16.70 8.10
CA LYS A 103 3.58 17.87 8.30
C LYS A 103 2.13 17.42 8.40
N GLU A 104 1.40 18.13 9.26
CA GLU A 104 -0.04 18.00 9.34
C GLU A 104 -0.66 18.15 7.95
N ASN A 105 -1.53 17.21 7.56
CA ASN A 105 -2.21 17.20 6.26
C ASN A 105 -1.26 17.15 5.04
N GLY A 106 -0.03 16.68 5.22
CA GLY A 106 1.01 16.63 4.19
C GLY A 106 0.88 15.48 3.18
N ILE A 107 -0.07 14.57 3.36
CA ILE A 107 -0.29 13.39 2.51
C ILE A 107 -1.68 13.42 1.89
N TYR A 108 -1.76 13.16 0.60
CA TYR A 108 -3.01 12.88 -0.12
C TYR A 108 -3.36 11.40 -0.02
N THR A 109 -4.52 11.09 0.54
CA THR A 109 -5.05 9.73 0.64
C THR A 109 -5.58 9.24 -0.71
N ILE A 110 -5.89 7.95 -0.77
CA ILE A 110 -6.57 7.32 -1.91
C ILE A 110 -7.97 7.94 -2.15
N ALA A 111 -8.58 8.54 -1.13
CA ALA A 111 -9.85 9.26 -1.22
C ALA A 111 -9.72 10.74 -1.56
N GLU A 112 -8.52 11.17 -2.01
CA GLU A 112 -8.22 12.56 -2.37
C GLU A 112 -8.46 13.54 -1.20
N THR A 113 -8.39 13.04 0.03
CA THR A 113 -8.40 13.84 1.26
C THR A 113 -7.00 13.98 1.83
N HIS A 114 -6.81 14.92 2.74
CA HIS A 114 -5.53 15.10 3.42
C HIS A 114 -5.43 14.27 4.70
N THR A 115 -4.24 13.75 4.99
CA THR A 115 -3.89 13.09 6.24
C THR A 115 -2.45 13.38 6.62
N THR A 116 -2.05 12.95 7.82
CA THR A 116 -0.69 13.06 8.35
C THR A 116 -0.05 11.68 8.39
N MET A 117 1.28 11.61 8.20
CA MET A 117 2.03 10.37 8.33
C MET A 117 1.85 9.80 9.76
N PRO A 118 1.49 8.52 9.91
CA PRO A 118 1.47 7.85 11.20
C PRO A 118 2.85 7.90 11.86
N THR A 119 2.90 8.10 13.17
CA THR A 119 4.15 8.05 13.96
C THR A 119 4.07 7.00 15.06
N THR A 120 2.88 6.60 15.47
CA THR A 120 2.65 5.45 16.36
C THR A 120 1.78 4.40 15.69
N ILE A 121 1.79 3.18 16.23
CA ILE A 121 0.88 2.11 15.77
C ILE A 121 -0.59 2.55 15.82
N ASN A 122 -0.98 3.35 16.82
CA ASN A 122 -2.36 3.81 16.95
C ASN A 122 -2.82 4.72 15.80
N ASP A 123 -1.89 5.38 15.10
CA ASP A 123 -2.20 6.31 14.01
C ASP A 123 -2.43 5.59 12.68
N LEU A 124 -2.04 4.31 12.57
CA LEU A 124 -2.18 3.50 11.36
C LEU A 124 -3.64 3.27 10.97
N ALA A 125 -4.49 3.02 11.98
CA ALA A 125 -5.91 2.77 11.80
C ALA A 125 -6.72 3.11 13.06
N THR A 126 -8.03 3.28 12.88
CA THR A 126 -8.93 3.39 14.03
C THR A 126 -9.02 2.06 14.78
N ASN A 127 -9.21 2.13 16.11
CA ASN A 127 -9.37 0.95 16.98
C ASN A 127 -8.16 0.00 17.01
N MET A 128 -6.93 0.47 16.77
CA MET A 128 -5.73 -0.36 16.92
C MET A 128 -5.58 -0.92 18.35
N SER A 129 -6.04 -0.19 19.36
CA SER A 129 -6.08 -0.62 20.77
C SER A 129 -7.07 -1.77 21.08
N LYS A 130 -7.82 -2.27 20.11
CA LYS A 130 -8.69 -3.47 20.30
C LYS A 130 -7.91 -4.78 20.26
N GLY A 131 -6.69 -4.79 19.69
CA GLY A 131 -5.78 -5.92 19.81
C GLY A 131 -5.37 -6.15 21.26
N THR A 132 -5.12 -7.40 21.62
CA THR A 132 -4.69 -7.80 22.98
C THR A 132 -3.17 -7.76 23.13
N TYR A 133 -2.45 -8.04 22.05
CA TYR A 133 -1.00 -8.20 22.05
C TYR A 133 -0.27 -7.01 21.41
N ILE A 134 -1.00 -6.13 20.74
CA ILE A 134 -0.44 -4.93 20.15
C ILE A 134 -0.23 -3.82 21.19
N ASP A 135 0.90 -3.11 21.11
CA ASP A 135 1.12 -1.86 21.83
C ASP A 135 0.78 -0.68 20.91
N PRO A 136 -0.37 0.01 21.10
CA PRO A 136 -0.76 1.11 20.24
C PRO A 136 0.17 2.33 20.37
N SER A 137 0.91 2.46 21.48
CA SER A 137 1.83 3.57 21.71
C SER A 137 3.22 3.36 21.10
N ALA A 138 3.50 2.17 20.57
CA ALA A 138 4.79 1.87 19.97
C ALA A 138 5.08 2.82 18.81
N GLU A 139 6.21 3.51 18.91
CA GLU A 139 6.68 4.47 17.93
C GLU A 139 7.25 3.78 16.69
N SER A 140 7.14 4.47 15.56
CA SER A 140 7.74 4.07 14.31
C SER A 140 9.22 4.48 14.23
N TYR A 141 9.96 3.81 13.34
CA TYR A 141 11.36 4.10 13.06
C TYR A 141 11.60 4.26 11.55
N GLY A 142 12.22 5.37 11.18
CA GLY A 142 12.44 5.75 9.79
C GLY A 142 13.77 5.27 9.25
N PHE A 143 13.83 4.94 7.96
CA PHE A 143 15.08 4.63 7.27
C PHE A 143 15.01 4.90 5.77
N VAL A 144 16.18 4.93 5.12
CA VAL A 144 16.33 5.11 3.67
C VAL A 144 16.96 3.86 3.06
N LEU A 145 16.30 3.28 2.08
CA LEU A 145 16.75 2.11 1.32
C LEU A 145 17.90 2.48 0.36
N SER A 146 18.68 1.48 -0.08
CA SER A 146 19.80 1.71 -1.01
C SER A 146 19.44 2.33 -2.35
N ASN A 147 18.16 2.27 -2.75
CA ASN A 147 17.62 2.88 -3.96
C ASN A 147 17.05 4.29 -3.71
N GLY A 148 17.20 4.83 -2.50
CA GLY A 148 16.77 6.18 -2.14
C GLY A 148 15.33 6.28 -1.61
N TYR A 149 14.58 5.18 -1.57
CA TYR A 149 13.21 5.21 -1.04
C TYR A 149 13.21 5.38 0.47
N SER A 150 12.33 6.26 0.94
CA SER A 150 12.10 6.49 2.36
C SER A 150 11.14 5.43 2.90
N ALA A 151 11.35 4.97 4.12
CA ALA A 151 10.50 3.96 4.75
C ALA A 151 10.27 4.29 6.22
N ASN A 152 9.01 4.26 6.66
CA ASN A 152 8.57 4.41 8.03
C ASN A 152 8.07 3.06 8.55
N LEU A 153 8.76 2.45 9.50
CA LEU A 153 8.49 1.10 9.97
C LEU A 153 7.83 1.10 11.35
N PHE A 154 6.78 0.29 11.48
CA PHE A 154 6.05 0.00 12.70
C PHE A 154 6.24 -1.47 13.02
N TYR A 155 6.53 -1.78 14.28
CA TYR A 155 6.89 -3.12 14.70
C TYR A 155 6.11 -3.53 15.95
N ASN A 156 5.54 -4.73 15.92
CA ASN A 156 4.87 -5.34 17.03
C ASN A 156 5.61 -6.62 17.44
N LYS A 157 6.41 -6.51 18.50
CA LYS A 157 7.17 -7.65 19.05
C LYS A 157 6.31 -8.79 19.58
N ASN A 158 5.05 -8.53 19.90
CA ASN A 158 4.16 -9.54 20.48
C ASN A 158 3.23 -10.14 19.42
N CYS A 159 3.53 -9.96 18.13
CA CYS A 159 2.67 -10.46 17.08
C CYS A 159 2.43 -11.98 17.18
N ILE A 160 1.24 -12.40 16.82
CA ILE A 160 0.80 -13.79 16.91
C ILE A 160 0.53 -14.40 15.53
N SER A 161 0.54 -15.73 15.47
CA SER A 161 0.13 -16.48 14.29
C SER A 161 -1.36 -16.30 14.00
N ASP A 162 -1.76 -16.69 12.80
CA ASP A 162 -3.13 -16.65 12.32
C ASP A 162 -4.08 -17.50 13.17
N ASN A 163 -5.27 -16.98 13.49
CA ASN A 163 -6.35 -17.75 14.10
C ASN A 163 -7.36 -18.15 13.01
N LYS A 164 -7.25 -19.40 12.54
CA LYS A 164 -8.06 -19.95 11.44
C LYS A 164 -9.46 -20.40 11.89
N ASP A 165 -9.68 -20.50 13.20
CA ASP A 165 -10.85 -21.17 13.74
C ASP A 165 -11.93 -20.19 14.19
N SER A 166 -11.55 -19.01 14.67
CA SER A 166 -12.47 -18.07 15.32
C SER A 166 -12.31 -16.65 14.81
N ALA A 167 -13.39 -15.86 14.96
CA ALA A 167 -13.34 -14.43 14.73
C ALA A 167 -12.40 -13.75 15.74
N HIS A 168 -11.64 -12.77 15.28
CA HIS A 168 -10.56 -12.15 16.08
C HIS A 168 -10.22 -10.75 15.56
N TYR A 169 -9.48 -10.00 16.37
CA TYR A 169 -8.90 -8.71 15.99
C TYR A 169 -7.55 -8.94 15.29
N VAL A 170 -7.37 -8.37 14.10
CA VAL A 170 -6.21 -8.64 13.24
C VAL A 170 -4.96 -7.84 13.60
N GLN A 171 -5.13 -6.82 14.43
CA GLN A 171 -4.08 -5.95 14.95
C GLN A 171 -2.93 -6.79 15.53
N ASP A 172 -3.27 -7.85 16.28
CA ASP A 172 -2.31 -8.71 16.96
C ASP A 172 -1.46 -9.56 16.00
N MET A 173 -1.89 -9.76 14.75
CA MET A 173 -1.19 -10.58 13.77
C MET A 173 -0.17 -9.80 12.94
N MET A 174 -0.26 -8.47 12.94
CA MET A 174 0.73 -7.60 12.30
C MET A 174 2.04 -7.72 13.07
N CYS A 175 3.12 -8.17 12.42
CA CYS A 175 4.46 -8.14 12.99
C CYS A 175 5.23 -6.89 12.57
N VAL A 176 5.16 -6.54 11.29
CA VAL A 176 5.81 -5.35 10.74
C VAL A 176 4.86 -4.68 9.75
N ASN A 177 4.72 -3.36 9.83
CA ASN A 177 4.11 -2.55 8.78
C ASN A 177 5.10 -1.48 8.35
N ILE A 178 5.28 -1.31 7.05
CA ILE A 178 6.18 -0.30 6.49
C ILE A 178 5.38 0.57 5.55
N ILE A 179 5.37 1.88 5.78
CA ILE A 179 4.89 2.88 4.83
C ILE A 179 6.13 3.41 4.11
N TYR A 180 6.19 3.28 2.79
CA TYR A 180 7.32 3.75 1.99
C TYR A 180 6.91 4.86 1.04
N ASP A 181 7.88 5.70 0.72
CA ASP A 181 7.76 6.82 -0.21
C ASP A 181 8.88 6.71 -1.27
N LEU A 182 8.50 6.74 -2.54
CA LEU A 182 9.40 6.59 -3.67
C LEU A 182 10.13 7.89 -4.06
N ASN A 183 9.59 9.06 -3.72
CA ASN A 183 10.14 10.37 -4.10
C ASN A 183 10.50 11.27 -2.89
N GLY A 184 10.24 10.80 -1.67
CA GLY A 184 10.73 11.40 -0.43
C GLY A 184 9.91 12.63 -0.01
N LEU A 185 10.52 13.82 -0.01
CA LEU A 185 9.81 15.07 0.33
C LEU A 185 9.32 15.82 -0.92
N SER A 186 9.48 15.23 -2.10
CA SER A 186 9.07 15.83 -3.37
C SER A 186 7.55 15.77 -3.50
N SER A 187 6.88 16.85 -3.12
CA SER A 187 5.43 16.98 -3.27
C SER A 187 4.98 16.89 -4.74
N PRO A 188 3.72 16.48 -5.00
CA PRO A 188 2.70 16.03 -4.03
C PRO A 188 2.92 14.60 -3.52
N ASN A 189 2.85 14.37 -2.20
CA ASN A 189 2.92 13.02 -1.63
C ASN A 189 1.54 12.35 -1.65
N GLN A 190 1.36 11.32 -2.46
CA GLN A 190 0.09 10.67 -2.79
C GLN A 190 0.15 9.16 -2.58
N VAL A 191 -0.74 8.66 -1.73
CA VAL A 191 -0.93 7.22 -1.56
C VAL A 191 -1.41 6.59 -2.86
N GLY A 192 -0.72 5.52 -3.28
CA GLY A 192 -1.02 4.79 -4.52
C GLY A 192 -0.31 5.35 -5.76
N LYS A 193 0.50 6.40 -5.62
CA LYS A 193 1.35 6.95 -6.70
C LYS A 193 2.82 7.02 -6.31
N ASP A 194 3.14 7.53 -5.14
CA ASP A 194 4.51 7.58 -4.60
C ASP A 194 4.60 7.01 -3.18
N ILE A 195 3.51 7.06 -2.41
CA ILE A 195 3.39 6.41 -1.11
C ILE A 195 2.70 5.05 -1.26
N GLY A 196 3.31 4.02 -0.71
CA GLY A 196 2.71 2.69 -0.58
C GLY A 196 3.02 2.07 0.79
N PHE A 197 2.56 0.84 1.00
CA PHE A 197 2.85 0.12 2.23
C PHE A 197 3.11 -1.36 1.99
N VAL A 198 3.89 -1.98 2.88
CA VAL A 198 4.07 -3.42 2.99
C VAL A 198 3.67 -3.82 4.40
N THR A 199 2.78 -4.79 4.52
CA THR A 199 2.40 -5.36 5.82
C THR A 199 2.84 -6.81 5.88
N ILE A 200 3.48 -7.19 6.98
CA ILE A 200 4.02 -8.51 7.23
C ILE A 200 3.28 -9.09 8.43
N PHE A 201 2.58 -10.19 8.17
CA PHE A 201 1.79 -10.92 9.14
C PHE A 201 2.51 -12.18 9.59
N TYR A 202 2.22 -12.55 10.85
CA TYR A 202 2.57 -13.81 11.49
C TYR A 202 4.08 -14.01 11.73
N PRO A 203 4.47 -14.54 12.91
CA PRO A 203 5.85 -14.88 13.17
C PRO A 203 6.25 -16.21 12.52
N GLY A 204 7.55 -16.40 12.32
CA GLY A 204 8.14 -17.68 11.92
C GLY A 204 7.81 -18.10 10.47
N ILE A 205 7.64 -19.40 10.26
CA ILE A 205 7.50 -19.99 8.90
C ILE A 205 6.18 -19.65 8.20
N GLU A 206 5.16 -19.26 8.97
CA GLU A 206 3.84 -18.88 8.43
C GLU A 206 3.81 -17.43 7.92
N MET A 207 4.93 -16.71 8.01
CA MET A 207 5.03 -15.31 7.63
C MET A 207 4.46 -15.05 6.22
N ARG A 208 3.69 -13.95 6.12
CA ARG A 208 3.11 -13.45 4.87
C ARG A 208 3.37 -11.96 4.73
N ALA A 209 4.03 -11.57 3.65
CA ALA A 209 4.20 -10.18 3.26
C ALA A 209 3.23 -9.84 2.12
N VAL A 210 2.46 -8.76 2.29
CA VAL A 210 1.50 -8.25 1.29
C VAL A 210 1.63 -6.74 1.15
N SER A 211 1.21 -6.22 0.00
CA SER A 211 1.31 -4.79 -0.30
C SER A 211 0.20 -4.38 -1.28
N PRO A 212 -1.10 -4.60 -1.03
CA PRO A 212 -2.13 -4.39 -2.05
C PRO A 212 -2.18 -2.94 -2.56
N ILE A 213 -2.41 -2.74 -3.87
CA ILE A 213 -2.85 -1.44 -4.39
C ILE A 213 -4.36 -1.38 -4.30
N ILE A 214 -4.89 -0.39 -3.60
CA ILE A 214 -6.31 -0.32 -3.26
C ILE A 214 -7.05 0.47 -4.32
N TYR A 215 -8.10 -0.13 -4.87
CA TYR A 215 -9.00 0.58 -5.80
C TYR A 215 -10.13 1.26 -5.02
N ASN A 216 -10.22 2.59 -5.14
CA ASN A 216 -11.09 3.42 -4.31
C ASN A 216 -12.55 3.48 -4.76
N ASN A 217 -13.24 2.35 -4.78
CA ASN A 217 -14.68 2.33 -5.00
C ASN A 217 -15.34 1.32 -4.06
N ASN A 218 -16.04 1.84 -3.04
CA ASN A 218 -16.89 1.02 -2.19
C ASN A 218 -18.03 0.47 -3.05
N THR A 219 -18.02 -0.84 -3.27
CA THR A 219 -19.04 -1.51 -4.07
C THR A 219 -19.79 -2.51 -3.18
N ASN A 220 -21.08 -2.71 -3.43
CA ASN A 220 -21.94 -3.59 -2.62
C ASN A 220 -22.47 -4.76 -3.45
N GLY A 221 -22.94 -5.80 -2.77
CA GLY A 221 -23.68 -6.90 -3.37
C GLY A 221 -22.80 -8.02 -3.92
N ALA A 222 -21.55 -8.13 -3.45
CA ALA A 222 -20.71 -9.27 -3.79
C ALA A 222 -20.89 -10.40 -2.78
N THR A 223 -20.88 -11.63 -3.29
CA THR A 223 -20.70 -12.85 -2.50
C THR A 223 -19.26 -13.32 -2.66
N PHE A 224 -18.86 -14.34 -1.88
CA PHE A 224 -17.53 -14.95 -2.02
C PHE A 224 -17.27 -15.44 -3.45
N TYR A 225 -18.30 -15.96 -4.12
CA TYR A 225 -18.19 -16.50 -5.47
C TYR A 225 -18.15 -15.42 -6.56
N THR A 226 -18.69 -14.22 -6.32
CA THR A 226 -18.81 -13.19 -7.35
C THR A 226 -17.76 -12.10 -7.24
N VAL A 227 -17.14 -11.89 -6.06
CA VAL A 227 -16.26 -10.74 -5.80
C VAL A 227 -15.11 -10.63 -6.82
N SER A 228 -14.42 -11.71 -7.13
CA SER A 228 -13.30 -11.69 -8.09
C SER A 228 -13.75 -11.31 -9.49
N LYS A 229 -14.90 -11.83 -9.93
CA LYS A 229 -15.47 -11.50 -11.25
C LYS A 229 -15.92 -10.04 -11.32
N LEU A 230 -16.52 -9.53 -10.25
CA LEU A 230 -16.95 -8.13 -10.17
C LEU A 230 -15.75 -7.18 -10.24
N CYS A 231 -14.65 -7.48 -9.54
CA CYS A 231 -13.42 -6.70 -9.64
C CYS A 231 -12.81 -6.75 -11.05
N ALA A 232 -12.72 -7.94 -11.65
CA ALA A 232 -12.18 -8.09 -13.01
C ALA A 232 -13.01 -7.36 -14.07
N ASN A 233 -14.33 -7.23 -13.88
CA ASN A 233 -15.22 -6.46 -14.76
C ASN A 233 -14.98 -4.94 -14.69
N ILE A 234 -14.52 -4.42 -13.55
CA ILE A 234 -14.14 -3.00 -13.41
C ILE A 234 -12.85 -2.75 -14.19
N ASN A 235 -11.86 -3.61 -13.99
CA ASN A 235 -10.62 -3.61 -14.75
C ASN A 235 -10.02 -5.02 -14.65
N SER A 236 -9.63 -5.59 -15.79
CA SER A 236 -9.07 -6.96 -15.87
C SER A 236 -7.86 -7.23 -14.97
N LYS A 237 -7.16 -6.19 -14.48
CA LYS A 237 -6.03 -6.30 -13.55
C LYS A 237 -6.45 -6.35 -12.07
N LEU A 238 -7.73 -6.10 -11.76
CA LEU A 238 -8.23 -6.07 -10.39
C LEU A 238 -8.78 -7.43 -9.95
N LYS A 239 -8.57 -7.75 -8.67
CA LYS A 239 -9.15 -8.91 -7.98
C LYS A 239 -9.79 -8.51 -6.66
N GLY A 240 -10.63 -9.39 -6.11
CA GLY A 240 -11.02 -9.26 -4.71
C GLY A 240 -9.80 -9.54 -3.80
N PRO A 241 -9.66 -8.82 -2.68
CA PRO A 241 -8.54 -9.04 -1.77
C PRO A 241 -8.62 -10.43 -1.15
N ASP A 242 -7.48 -11.07 -0.94
CA ASP A 242 -7.39 -12.17 0.02
C ASP A 242 -7.47 -11.62 1.46
N LYS A 243 -7.42 -12.52 2.44
CA LYS A 243 -7.59 -12.16 3.85
C LYS A 243 -6.46 -11.25 4.33
N GLU A 244 -5.21 -11.58 4.01
CA GLU A 244 -4.03 -10.80 4.42
C GLU A 244 -4.00 -9.43 3.73
N GLU A 245 -4.36 -9.35 2.45
CA GLU A 245 -4.54 -8.07 1.75
C GLU A 245 -5.64 -7.24 2.42
N ALA A 246 -6.79 -7.83 2.76
CA ALA A 246 -7.85 -7.13 3.46
C ALA A 246 -7.42 -6.65 4.86
N GLN A 247 -6.62 -7.44 5.57
CA GLN A 247 -6.00 -7.05 6.84
C GLN A 247 -5.06 -5.87 6.67
N ALA A 248 -4.20 -5.88 5.65
CA ALA A 248 -3.26 -4.81 5.36
C ALA A 248 -3.97 -3.50 4.99
N ILE A 249 -5.10 -3.59 4.27
CA ILE A 249 -5.98 -2.45 3.99
C ILE A 249 -6.52 -1.84 5.28
N TYR A 250 -6.96 -2.66 6.24
CA TYR A 250 -7.41 -2.17 7.54
C TYR A 250 -6.26 -1.52 8.32
N ILE A 251 -5.11 -2.19 8.42
CA ILE A 251 -3.95 -1.65 9.15
C ILE A 251 -3.52 -0.31 8.59
N ASN A 252 -3.65 -0.08 7.28
CA ASN A 252 -3.29 1.17 6.64
C ASN A 252 -4.52 2.06 6.34
N ASN A 253 -5.55 2.03 7.18
CA ASN A 253 -6.78 2.81 6.96
C ASN A 253 -6.53 4.33 6.96
N PHE A 254 -5.48 4.84 7.62
CA PHE A 254 -5.08 6.25 7.49
C PHE A 254 -4.93 6.68 6.01
N ALA A 255 -4.46 5.76 5.17
CA ALA A 255 -4.18 5.97 3.75
C ALA A 255 -5.45 5.98 2.88
N LEU A 256 -6.59 5.58 3.45
CA LEU A 256 -7.89 5.45 2.77
C LEU A 256 -8.82 6.64 2.97
N GLY A 257 -8.54 7.52 3.94
CA GLY A 257 -9.47 8.60 4.30
C GLY A 257 -10.71 8.13 5.07
N GLY A 258 -10.67 7.01 5.80
CA GLY A 258 -11.70 6.62 6.77
C GLY A 258 -12.72 5.58 6.31
N ALA A 259 -12.29 4.47 5.71
CA ALA A 259 -13.17 3.38 5.32
C ALA A 259 -13.80 2.68 6.54
N VAL A 260 -15.14 2.55 6.57
CA VAL A 260 -15.90 2.05 7.74
C VAL A 260 -16.74 0.78 7.49
N ALA A 261 -16.78 0.25 6.25
CA ALA A 261 -17.59 -0.92 5.94
C ALA A 261 -16.84 -2.25 6.19
N SER A 262 -17.61 -3.33 6.32
CA SER A 262 -17.05 -4.70 6.36
C SER A 262 -16.98 -5.29 4.96
N TYR A 263 -15.80 -5.72 4.52
CA TYR A 263 -15.55 -6.19 3.17
C TYR A 263 -15.35 -7.71 3.11
N ILE A 264 -16.06 -8.37 2.19
CA ILE A 264 -15.83 -9.80 1.93
C ILE A 264 -14.47 -10.02 1.27
N THR A 265 -13.79 -11.09 1.65
CA THR A 265 -12.50 -11.49 1.08
C THR A 265 -12.67 -12.69 0.14
N THR A 266 -11.64 -12.99 -0.63
CA THR A 266 -11.54 -14.18 -1.48
C THR A 266 -10.99 -15.41 -0.74
N THR A 267 -10.82 -15.33 0.58
CA THR A 267 -10.29 -16.42 1.40
C THR A 267 -11.41 -17.19 2.09
N SER A 268 -11.46 -18.49 1.82
CA SER A 268 -12.38 -19.42 2.48
C SER A 268 -11.99 -19.57 3.96
N ALA A 269 -12.96 -19.49 4.86
CA ALA A 269 -12.76 -19.86 6.26
C ALA A 269 -12.96 -21.36 6.45
N ASP A 270 -13.98 -21.93 5.81
CA ASP A 270 -14.28 -23.36 5.76
C ASP A 270 -15.14 -23.68 4.51
N LEU A 271 -15.90 -24.78 4.52
CA LEU A 271 -16.75 -25.17 3.39
C LEU A 271 -17.87 -24.16 3.11
N ASP A 272 -18.48 -23.59 4.14
CA ASP A 272 -19.69 -22.76 4.04
C ASP A 272 -19.40 -21.27 4.22
N TYR A 273 -18.31 -20.92 4.90
CA TYR A 273 -17.98 -19.56 5.28
C TYR A 273 -16.72 -19.02 4.59
N ALA A 274 -16.72 -17.70 4.36
CA ALA A 274 -15.60 -16.91 3.92
C ALA A 274 -15.23 -15.86 4.97
N TRP A 275 -13.97 -15.45 4.97
CA TRP A 275 -13.52 -14.38 5.85
C TRP A 275 -14.02 -13.02 5.34
N THR A 276 -14.44 -12.18 6.29
CA THR A 276 -14.90 -10.80 6.07
C THR A 276 -14.17 -9.89 7.05
N MET A 277 -13.63 -8.78 6.54
CA MET A 277 -12.84 -7.82 7.29
C MET A 277 -13.64 -6.57 7.63
N SER A 278 -13.79 -6.23 8.91
CA SER A 278 -14.33 -4.93 9.33
C SER A 278 -13.27 -3.84 9.25
N ALA A 279 -13.40 -2.91 8.29
CA ALA A 279 -12.45 -1.80 8.16
C ALA A 279 -12.53 -0.75 9.29
N SER A 280 -13.62 -0.74 10.07
CA SER A 280 -13.78 0.19 11.20
C SER A 280 -13.14 -0.29 12.50
N SER A 281 -13.01 -1.61 12.69
CA SER A 281 -12.60 -2.19 13.97
C SER A 281 -11.44 -3.17 13.90
N GLY A 282 -11.03 -3.60 12.70
CA GLY A 282 -10.04 -4.65 12.52
C GLY A 282 -10.57 -6.04 12.92
N PHE A 283 -11.88 -6.18 13.11
CA PHE A 283 -12.49 -7.46 13.45
C PHE A 283 -12.67 -8.31 12.20
N LEU A 284 -11.99 -9.46 12.16
CA LEU A 284 -12.15 -10.47 11.13
C LEU A 284 -13.21 -11.48 11.56
N ASN A 285 -14.23 -11.67 10.74
CA ASN A 285 -15.38 -12.53 11.03
C ASN A 285 -15.69 -13.48 9.86
N LYS A 286 -16.48 -14.52 10.12
CA LYS A 286 -16.92 -15.52 9.14
C LYS A 286 -18.33 -15.19 8.65
N TYR A 287 -18.50 -14.97 7.34
CA TYR A 287 -19.81 -14.81 6.70
C TYR A 287 -20.06 -15.99 5.75
N GLU A 288 -21.32 -16.43 5.63
CA GLU A 288 -21.69 -17.46 4.66
C GLU A 288 -21.25 -17.03 3.25
N LYS A 289 -20.72 -17.95 2.45
CA LYS A 289 -20.20 -17.64 1.10
C LYS A 289 -21.26 -17.04 0.18
N ASN A 290 -22.53 -17.36 0.39
CA ASN A 290 -23.67 -16.83 -0.38
C ASN A 290 -24.20 -15.48 0.14
N ARG A 291 -23.75 -15.04 1.32
CA ARG A 291 -24.19 -13.77 1.90
C ARG A 291 -23.56 -12.61 1.13
N GLY A 292 -24.41 -11.72 0.63
CA GLY A 292 -23.97 -10.46 0.03
C GLY A 292 -23.32 -9.54 1.08
N SER A 293 -22.21 -8.92 0.71
CA SER A 293 -21.49 -7.95 1.53
C SER A 293 -20.90 -6.83 0.66
N TRP A 294 -20.35 -5.80 1.31
CA TRP A 294 -19.50 -4.84 0.64
C TRP A 294 -18.22 -5.51 0.17
N PHE A 295 -17.59 -4.98 -0.87
CA PHE A 295 -16.29 -5.43 -1.33
C PHE A 295 -15.40 -4.27 -1.74
N ARG A 296 -14.10 -4.53 -1.69
CA ARG A 296 -13.05 -3.72 -2.31
C ARG A 296 -12.34 -4.55 -3.36
N CYS A 297 -11.66 -3.86 -4.27
CA CYS A 297 -10.80 -4.49 -5.26
C CYS A 297 -9.36 -4.04 -5.03
N VAL A 298 -8.43 -4.92 -5.34
CA VAL A 298 -7.00 -4.69 -5.23
C VAL A 298 -6.26 -5.14 -6.48
N LYS A 299 -5.02 -4.69 -6.61
CA LYS A 299 -4.03 -5.08 -7.61
C LYS A 299 -2.69 -5.41 -6.95
#